data_AF-A0A1F6QWJ7-F1
#
_entry.id   AF-A0A1F6QWJ7-F1
#
_cell.length_a   1.000
_cell.length_b   1.000
_cell.length_c   1.000
_cell.angle_alpha   90.00
_cell.angle_beta   90.00
_cell.angle_gamma   90.00
#
_symmetry.space_group_name_H-M   'P 1'
#
loop_
_entity.id
_entity.type
_entity.pdbx_description
1 polymer ?
#
loop_
_entity_poly.entity_id
_entity_poly.type
_entity_poly.pdbx_seq_one_letter_code
_entity_poly.pdbx_strand_id
1 'polypeptide(L)'
;MDPIGIVDIECPFCNKKFKARYWPPSIETHTSRCAAKSSTKWHRVPERYFFASCPHCGKSRKEIEKRWKEGKEPSNEEIVRRLREAGLDPTKLK
;
A
#
# COMPACT_ATOMS: atom_id res chain seq x y z
N MET A 1 12.23 5.01 -12.21
CA MET A 1 12.15 5.79 -10.96
C MET A 1 13.04 5.12 -9.94
N ASP A 2 14.09 5.79 -9.52
CA ASP A 2 15.15 5.23 -8.69
C ASP A 2 14.78 5.22 -7.21
N PRO A 3 15.25 4.24 -6.42
CA PRO A 3 15.03 4.23 -4.98
C PRO A 3 15.75 5.41 -4.35
N ILE A 4 15.07 6.16 -3.47
CA ILE A 4 15.68 7.29 -2.75
C ILE A 4 16.75 6.80 -1.77
N GLY A 5 16.53 5.64 -1.16
CA GLY A 5 17.44 5.13 -0.15
C GLY A 5 17.05 3.76 0.41
N ILE A 6 17.85 3.34 1.38
CA ILE A 6 17.64 2.12 2.16
C ILE A 6 17.07 2.54 3.52
N VAL A 7 15.95 1.94 3.92
CA VAL A 7 15.27 2.20 5.18
C VAL A 7 15.18 0.91 5.99
N ASP A 8 15.22 1.04 7.31
CA ASP A 8 15.02 -0.09 8.23
C ASP A 8 13.52 -0.27 8.49
N ILE A 9 12.99 -1.45 8.15
CA ILE A 9 11.60 -1.85 8.36
C ILE A 9 11.51 -3.01 9.35
N GLU A 10 10.44 -3.05 10.13
CA GLU A 10 10.21 -4.09 11.14
C GLU A 10 9.36 -5.22 10.56
N CYS A 11 9.86 -6.46 10.67
CA CYS A 11 9.13 -7.64 10.21
C CYS A 11 7.94 -7.93 11.15
N PRO A 12 6.69 -8.03 10.64
CA PRO A 12 5.51 -8.28 11.47
C PRO A 12 5.42 -9.72 12.02
N PHE A 13 6.32 -10.61 11.59
CA PHE A 13 6.36 -12.00 12.07
C PHE A 13 7.39 -12.21 13.18
N CYS A 14 8.54 -11.54 13.12
CA CYS A 14 9.65 -11.77 14.04
C CYS A 14 10.12 -10.51 14.76
N ASN A 15 9.49 -9.36 14.52
CA ASN A 15 9.78 -8.05 15.13
C ASN A 15 11.24 -7.60 15.01
N LYS A 16 11.97 -8.13 14.03
CA LYS A 16 13.36 -7.73 13.75
C LYS A 16 13.40 -6.74 12.61
N LYS A 17 14.30 -5.76 12.73
CA LYS A 17 14.55 -4.74 11.71
C LYS A 17 15.38 -5.31 10.58
N PHE A 18 15.02 -4.96 9.35
CA PHE A 18 15.81 -5.30 8.17
C PHE A 18 15.74 -4.19 7.13
N LYS A 19 16.74 -4.16 6.27
CA LYS A 19 16.91 -3.11 5.26
C LYS A 19 16.01 -3.38 4.05
N ALA A 20 15.23 -2.37 3.66
CA ALA A 20 14.45 -2.35 2.43
C ALA A 20 14.77 -1.11 1.60
N ARG A 21 14.65 -1.23 0.28
CA ARG A 21 14.76 -0.08 -0.62
C ARG A 21 13.44 0.66 -0.66
N TYR A 22 13.49 1.98 -0.46
CA TYR A 22 12.33 2.85 -0.39
C TYR A 22 12.10 3.60 -1.70
N TRP A 23 10.86 3.57 -2.19
CA TRP A 23 10.36 4.42 -3.26
C TRP A 23 9.28 5.36 -2.73
N PRO A 24 9.44 6.68 -2.96
CA PRO A 24 8.46 7.68 -2.55
C PRO A 24 7.15 7.51 -3.33
N PRO A 25 6.04 8.02 -2.80
CA PRO A 25 4.82 8.16 -3.60
C PRO A 25 5.07 9.11 -4.76
N SER A 26 4.57 8.76 -5.94
CA SER A 26 4.80 9.52 -7.17
C SER A 26 3.55 9.56 -8.04
N ILE A 27 3.55 10.44 -9.04
CA ILE A 27 2.52 10.48 -10.07
C ILE A 27 3.14 9.86 -11.32
N GLU A 28 2.61 8.72 -11.75
CA GLU A 28 3.08 8.03 -12.95
C GLU A 28 2.08 8.25 -14.10
N THR A 29 2.60 8.47 -15.30
CA THR A 29 1.81 8.55 -16.54
C THR A 29 1.80 7.22 -17.24
N HIS A 30 0.62 6.63 -17.41
CA HIS A 30 0.44 5.48 -18.29
C HIS A 30 -0.12 5.97 -19.63
N THR A 31 0.70 5.88 -20.68
CA THR A 31 0.29 6.24 -22.04
C THR A 31 0.07 4.98 -22.85
N SER A 32 -1.16 4.78 -23.33
CA SER A 32 -1.47 3.76 -24.33
C SER A 32 -1.66 4.42 -25.70
N ARG A 33 -1.20 3.74 -26.75
CA ARG A 33 -1.36 4.18 -28.14
C ARG A 33 -2.00 3.08 -28.96
N CYS A 34 -3.04 3.44 -29.70
CA CYS A 34 -3.68 2.63 -30.73
C CYS A 34 -3.63 3.41 -32.04
N ALA A 35 -3.80 2.75 -33.20
CA ALA A 35 -3.74 3.40 -34.52
C ALA A 35 -4.67 4.63 -34.66
N ALA A 36 -5.80 4.64 -33.94
CA ALA A 36 -6.80 5.71 -33.98
C ALA A 36 -6.65 6.79 -32.88
N LYS A 37 -5.99 6.50 -31.76
CA LYS A 37 -5.92 7.43 -30.62
C LYS A 37 -4.81 7.08 -29.64
N SER A 38 -4.19 8.11 -29.07
CA SER A 38 -3.37 8.03 -27.86
C SER A 38 -4.18 8.48 -26.63
N SER A 39 -4.01 7.77 -25.51
CA SER A 39 -4.60 8.14 -24.24
C SER A 39 -3.54 8.15 -23.15
N THR A 40 -3.44 9.26 -22.43
CA THR A 40 -2.54 9.39 -21.28
C THR A 40 -3.39 9.49 -20.03
N LYS A 41 -3.19 8.53 -19.11
CA LYS A 41 -3.82 8.53 -17.79
C LYS A 41 -2.76 8.81 -16.73
N TRP A 42 -3.04 9.79 -15.89
CA TRP A 42 -2.26 10.10 -14.71
C TRP A 42 -2.80 9.28 -13.55
N HIS A 43 -1.94 8.58 -12.83
CA HIS A 43 -2.34 7.87 -11.63
C HIS A 43 -1.32 8.08 -10.52
N ARG A 44 -1.82 8.19 -9.29
CA ARG A 44 -0.99 8.29 -8.10
C ARG A 44 -0.52 6.89 -7.72
N VAL A 45 0.78 6.74 -7.61
CA VAL A 45 1.43 5.52 -7.20
C VAL A 45 1.80 5.67 -5.72
N PRO A 46 1.30 4.77 -4.86
CA PRO A 46 1.60 4.83 -3.43
C PRO A 46 3.07 4.51 -3.18
N GLU A 47 3.55 4.86 -1.99
CA GLU A 47 4.87 4.47 -1.50
C GLU A 47 5.09 2.95 -1.62
N ARG A 48 6.31 2.53 -1.94
CA ARG A 48 6.66 1.12 -2.09
C ARG A 48 7.97 0.79 -1.37
N TYR A 49 7.99 -0.37 -0.73
CA TYR A 49 9.18 -0.93 -0.10
C TYR A 49 9.57 -2.21 -0.84
N PHE A 50 10.81 -2.30 -1.30
CA PHE A 50 11.32 -3.50 -1.96
C PHE A 50 12.30 -4.25 -1.08
N PHE A 51 12.03 -5.52 -0.87
CA PHE A 51 12.87 -6.50 -0.19
C PHE A 51 12.55 -7.90 -0.75
N ALA A 52 13.51 -8.82 -0.71
CA ALA A 52 13.30 -10.18 -1.25
C ALA A 52 12.51 -11.06 -0.26
N SER A 53 13.07 -11.23 0.94
CA SER A 53 12.50 -11.98 2.06
C SER A 53 13.04 -11.41 3.36
N CYS A 54 12.39 -11.71 4.49
CA CYS A 54 12.96 -11.37 5.77
C CYS A 54 14.19 -12.26 6.05
N PRO A 55 15.39 -11.68 6.30
CA PRO A 55 16.60 -12.45 6.55
C PRO A 55 16.57 -13.23 7.87
N HIS A 56 15.62 -12.95 8.75
CA HIS A 56 15.54 -13.57 10.08
C HIS A 56 14.53 -14.71 10.18
N CYS A 57 13.37 -14.61 9.51
CA CYS A 57 12.32 -15.62 9.58
C CYS A 57 12.05 -16.31 8.24
N GLY A 58 12.75 -15.91 7.17
CA GLY A 58 12.61 -16.51 5.84
C GLY A 58 11.28 -16.21 5.13
N LYS A 59 10.39 -15.42 5.73
CA LYS A 59 9.08 -15.10 5.15
C LYS A 59 9.21 -14.29 3.87
N SER A 60 8.37 -14.63 2.90
CA SER A 60 8.37 -14.00 1.59
C SER A 60 7.85 -12.57 1.64
N ARG A 61 8.28 -11.73 0.70
CA ARG A 61 7.76 -10.36 0.56
C ARG A 61 6.23 -10.29 0.57
N LYS A 62 5.58 -11.17 -0.19
CA LYS A 62 4.10 -11.24 -0.28
C LYS A 62 3.43 -11.52 1.06
N GLU A 63 4.00 -12.41 1.88
CA GLU A 63 3.43 -12.73 3.21
C GLU A 63 3.54 -11.53 4.16
N ILE A 64 4.67 -10.83 4.13
CA ILE A 64 4.94 -9.65 4.94
C ILE A 64 4.03 -8.48 4.52
N GLU A 65 3.93 -8.22 3.22
CA GLU A 65 3.02 -7.22 2.66
C GLU A 65 1.55 -7.53 2.99
N LYS A 66 1.15 -8.80 2.91
CA LYS A 66 -0.21 -9.23 3.26
C LYS A 66 -0.49 -8.96 4.73
N ARG A 67 0.40 -9.36 5.65
CA ARG A 67 0.22 -9.14 7.08
C ARG A 67 0.17 -7.66 7.46
N TRP A 68 0.97 -6.82 6.80
CA TRP A 68 0.90 -5.37 6.97
C TRP A 68 -0.39 -4.74 6.43
N LYS A 69 -1.00 -5.31 5.39
CA LYS A 69 -2.32 -4.89 4.91
C LYS A 69 -3.45 -5.39 5.82
N GLU A 70 -3.41 -6.65 6.24
CA GLU A 70 -4.41 -7.25 7.14
C GLU A 70 -4.45 -6.55 8.51
N GLY A 71 -3.34 -5.96 8.97
CA GLY A 71 -3.32 -5.12 10.17
C GLY A 71 -3.90 -3.71 9.99
N LYS A 72 -4.32 -3.32 8.78
CA LYS A 72 -4.78 -1.96 8.44
C LYS A 72 -6.26 -1.86 8.07
N GLU A 73 -6.99 -2.96 7.94
CA GLU A 73 -8.43 -2.90 7.65
C GLU A 73 -9.20 -2.72 8.98
N PRO A 74 -9.81 -1.54 9.22
CA PRO A 74 -10.73 -1.40 10.35
C PRO A 74 -11.88 -2.39 10.16
N SER A 75 -12.31 -3.03 11.24
CA SER A 75 -13.47 -3.91 11.20
C SER A 75 -14.69 -3.16 10.66
N ASN A 76 -15.62 -3.87 10.01
CA ASN A 76 -16.84 -3.27 9.47
C ASN A 76 -17.60 -2.45 10.55
N GLU A 77 -17.57 -2.91 11.79
CA GLU A 77 -18.14 -2.20 12.95
C GLU A 77 -17.43 -0.87 13.23
N GLU A 78 -16.10 -0.82 13.12
CA GLU A 78 -15.34 0.42 13.30
C GLU A 78 -15.56 1.39 12.13
N ILE A 79 -15.76 0.88 10.90
CA ILE A 79 -16.14 1.69 9.74
C ILE A 79 -17.53 2.30 9.97
N VAL A 80 -18.51 1.51 10.41
CA VAL A 80 -19.88 1.98 10.72
C VAL A 80 -19.87 2.99 11.86
N ARG A 81 -19.05 2.78 12.90
CA ARG A 81 -18.88 3.75 14.00
C ARG A 81 -18.37 5.09 13.48
N ARG A 82 -17.31 5.08 12.68
CA ARG A 82 -16.74 6.30 12.07
C ARG A 82 -17.73 7.02 11.16
N LEU A 83 -18.53 6.28 10.39
CA LEU A 83 -19.56 6.84 9.52
C LEU A 83 -20.68 7.53 10.34
N ARG A 84 -21.10 6.91 11.45
CA ARG A 84 -22.07 7.51 12.38
C ARG A 84 -21.51 8.75 13.08
N GLU A 85 -20.26 8.71 13.54
CA GLU A 85 -19.58 9.86 14.15
C GLU A 85 -19.41 11.02 13.17
N ALA A 86 -19.20 10.73 11.88
CA ALA A 86 -19.14 11.73 10.81
C ALA A 86 -20.51 12.23 10.32
N GLY A 87 -21.62 11.77 10.91
CA GLY A 87 -22.99 12.15 10.54
C GLY A 87 -23.47 11.57 9.20
N LEU A 88 -22.66 10.74 8.54
CA LEU A 88 -23.00 10.01 7.33
C LEU A 88 -23.55 8.64 7.72
N ASP A 89 -24.76 8.65 8.28
CA ASP A 89 -25.43 7.42 8.66
C ASP A 89 -25.81 6.62 7.39
N PRO A 90 -25.25 5.42 7.18
CA PRO A 90 -25.46 4.65 5.95
C PRO A 90 -26.91 4.21 5.77
N THR A 91 -27.72 4.23 6.83
CA THR A 91 -29.16 3.94 6.83
C THR A 91 -30.03 5.11 6.35
N LYS A 92 -29.45 6.31 6.13
CA LYS A 92 -30.16 7.51 5.65
C LYS A 92 -29.86 7.90 4.20
N LEU A 93 -28.94 7.20 3.52
CA LEU A 93 -28.75 7.31 2.08
C LEU A 93 -29.89 6.56 1.38
N LYS A 94 -30.99 7.26 1.13
CA LYS A 94 -32.12 6.77 0.34
C LYS A 94 -32.07 7.37 -1.05
#